data_AF-A0AB36TRR1-F1
#
_entry.id   AF-A0AB36TRR1-F1
#
_cell.length_a   1.000
_cell.length_b   1.000
_cell.length_c   1.000
_cell.angle_alpha   90.00
_cell.angle_beta   90.00
_cell.angle_gamma   90.00
#
_symmetry.space_group_name_H-M   'P 1'
#
loop_
_entity.id
_entity.type
_entity.pdbx_description
1 polymer ?
#
loop_
_entity_poly.entity_id
_entity_poly.type
_entity_poly.pdbx_seq_one_letter_code
_entity_poly.pdbx_strand_id
1 'polypeptide(L)'
;MNKWIIAIIYCSLLTTFCYLSIKTLLLSATVHTSFPNPQFFVGIVGLTFGVWILTFGIRKYISFVTENEQERRKLKTLFSIISVLSCYAATLLFYI
;
A
#
# COMPACT_ATOMS: atom_id res chain seq x y z
N MET A 1 -21.11 -2.78 8.86
CA MET A 1 -19.67 -3.03 9.09
C MET A 1 -19.02 -1.70 9.47
N ASN A 2 -18.31 -1.62 10.61
CA ASN A 2 -17.82 -0.32 11.12
C ASN A 2 -16.73 0.26 10.20
N LYS A 3 -16.77 1.56 9.89
CA LYS A 3 -15.82 2.25 8.99
C LYS A 3 -14.35 2.03 9.43
N TRP A 4 -14.15 1.91 10.75
CA TRP A 4 -12.85 1.65 11.39
C TRP A 4 -12.28 0.25 11.12
N ILE A 5 -13.13 -0.79 11.09
CA ILE A 5 -12.68 -2.17 10.82
C ILE A 5 -12.10 -2.26 9.40
N ILE A 6 -12.73 -1.59 8.45
CA ILE A 6 -12.30 -1.56 7.05
C ILE A 6 -10.98 -0.80 6.89
N ALA A 7 -10.80 0.29 7.64
CA ALA A 7 -9.53 1.01 7.67
C ALA A 7 -8.38 0.14 8.23
N ILE A 8 -8.65 -0.64 9.29
CA ILE A 8 -7.66 -1.56 9.87
C ILE A 8 -7.29 -2.68 8.90
N ILE A 9 -8.28 -3.33 8.27
CA ILE A 9 -8.05 -4.38 7.27
C ILE A 9 -7.27 -3.82 6.07
N TYR A 10 -7.63 -2.62 5.61
CA TYR A 10 -6.91 -1.97 4.54
C TYR A 10 -5.45 -1.67 4.92
N CYS A 11 -5.24 -1.12 6.12
CA CYS A 11 -3.92 -0.78 6.62
C CYS A 11 -3.04 -2.03 6.78
N SER A 12 -3.59 -3.14 7.30
CA SER A 12 -2.84 -4.40 7.42
C SER A 12 -2.45 -4.96 6.06
N LEU A 13 -3.41 -5.06 5.11
CA LEU A 13 -3.15 -5.52 3.75
C LEU A 13 -2.09 -4.67 3.04
N LEU A 14 -2.22 -3.34 3.12
CA LEU A 14 -1.27 -2.43 2.50
C LEU A 14 0.13 -2.56 3.12
N THR A 15 0.22 -2.70 4.44
CA THR A 15 1.51 -2.83 5.13
C THR A 15 2.20 -4.15 4.75
N THR A 16 1.47 -5.27 4.77
CA THR A 16 2.01 -6.57 4.35
C THR A 16 2.46 -6.55 2.89
N PHE A 17 1.66 -5.92 2.02
CA PHE A 17 1.97 -5.84 0.59
C PHE A 17 3.21 -4.98 0.31
N CYS A 18 3.31 -3.82 0.97
CA CYS A 18 4.49 -2.95 0.91
C CYS A 18 5.73 -3.66 1.44
N TYR A 19 5.63 -4.34 2.59
CA TYR A 19 6.73 -5.08 3.18
C TYR A 19 7.27 -6.16 2.23
N LEU A 20 6.38 -7.00 1.68
CA LEU A 20 6.77 -8.05 0.74
C LEU A 20 7.43 -7.47 -0.51
N SER A 21 6.84 -6.42 -1.09
CA SER A 21 7.34 -5.77 -2.30
C SER A 21 8.74 -5.17 -2.08
N ILE A 22 8.92 -4.40 -0.99
CA ILE A 22 10.21 -3.81 -0.61
C ILE A 22 11.25 -4.91 -0.37
N LYS A 23 10.87 -6.00 0.31
CA LYS A 23 11.76 -7.14 0.53
C LYS A 23 12.25 -7.76 -0.78
N THR A 24 11.36 -8.00 -1.75
CA THR A 24 11.75 -8.51 -3.08
C THR A 24 12.64 -7.54 -3.86
N LEU A 25 12.37 -6.23 -3.77
CA LEU A 25 13.19 -5.20 -4.43
C LEU A 25 14.62 -5.19 -3.87
N LEU A 26 14.75 -5.19 -2.54
CA LEU A 26 16.05 -5.14 -1.88
C LEU A 26 16.84 -6.44 -2.07
N LEU A 27 16.17 -7.59 -1.97
CA LEU A 27 16.80 -8.88 -2.20
C LEU A 27 17.25 -9.05 -3.66
N SER A 28 16.58 -8.40 -4.60
CA SER A 28 17.04 -8.33 -5.99
C SER A 28 18.22 -7.36 -6.18
N ALA A 29 18.32 -6.32 -5.35
CA ALA A 29 19.42 -5.35 -5.41
C ALA A 29 20.73 -5.87 -4.79
N THR A 30 20.66 -6.80 -3.82
CA THR A 30 21.84 -7.43 -3.20
C THR A 30 22.48 -8.51 -4.08
N VAL A 31 21.76 -9.01 -5.10
CA VAL A 31 22.30 -9.95 -6.09
C VAL A 31 23.01 -9.15 -7.18
N HIS A 32 24.26 -8.78 -6.91
CA HIS A 32 25.08 -7.92 -7.77
C HIS A 32 25.41 -8.50 -9.16
N THR A 33 25.24 -9.80 -9.37
CA THR A 33 25.71 -10.49 -10.58
C THR A 33 24.79 -10.29 -11.80
N SER A 34 23.56 -9.81 -11.60
CA SER A 34 22.57 -9.71 -12.68
C SER A 34 21.48 -8.67 -12.38
N PHE A 35 21.88 -7.49 -11.89
CA PHE A 35 20.95 -6.37 -11.72
C PHE A 35 20.87 -5.54 -13.01
N PRO A 36 19.66 -5.21 -13.52
CA PRO A 36 18.34 -5.55 -13.00
C PRO A 36 17.90 -6.98 -13.36
N ASN A 37 17.39 -7.74 -12.38
CA ASN A 37 16.88 -9.09 -12.58
C ASN A 37 15.36 -9.08 -12.81
N PRO A 38 14.75 -10.16 -13.34
CA PRO A 38 13.30 -10.25 -13.48
C PRO A 38 12.52 -10.07 -12.16
N GLN A 39 13.10 -10.47 -11.02
CA GLN A 39 12.50 -10.34 -9.70
C GLN A 39 12.36 -8.88 -9.25
N PHE A 40 13.28 -8.00 -9.68
CA PHE A 40 13.24 -6.57 -9.45
C PHE A 40 12.06 -5.94 -10.18
N PHE A 41 11.85 -6.30 -11.46
CA PHE A 41 10.69 -5.85 -12.22
C PHE A 41 9.38 -6.36 -11.61
N VAL A 42 9.32 -7.61 -11.17
CA VAL A 42 8.16 -8.16 -10.45
C VAL A 42 7.90 -7.38 -9.16
N GLY A 43 8.94 -7.01 -8.42
CA GLY A 43 8.84 -6.16 -7.24
C GLY A 43 8.25 -4.79 -7.55
N ILE A 44 8.72 -4.10 -8.60
CA ILE A 44 8.21 -2.78 -9.01
C ILE A 44 6.76 -2.89 -9.49
N VAL A 45 6.46 -3.86 -10.36
CA VAL A 45 5.12 -4.07 -10.91
C VAL A 45 4.15 -4.43 -9.79
N GLY A 46 4.57 -5.29 -8.86
CA GLY A 46 3.80 -5.62 -7.66
C GLY A 46 3.48 -4.37 -6.86
N LEU A 47 4.50 -3.60 -6.48
CA LEU A 47 4.33 -2.39 -5.66
C LEU A 47 3.41 -1.37 -6.34
N THR A 48 3.62 -1.11 -7.63
CA THR A 48 2.81 -0.13 -8.38
C THR A 48 1.37 -0.61 -8.58
N PHE A 49 1.14 -1.80 -9.13
CA PHE A 49 -0.22 -2.30 -9.36
C PHE A 49 -0.98 -2.58 -8.07
N GLY A 50 -0.33 -3.13 -7.04
CA GLY A 50 -0.99 -3.44 -5.78
C GLY A 50 -1.43 -2.19 -5.03
N VAL A 51 -0.60 -1.15 -4.96
CA VAL A 51 -1.00 0.15 -4.41
C VAL A 51 -2.15 0.75 -5.23
N TRP A 52 -2.12 0.58 -6.56
CA TRP A 52 -3.16 1.11 -7.44
C TRP A 52 -4.52 0.42 -7.24
N ILE A 53 -4.55 -0.91 -7.18
CA ILE A 53 -5.76 -1.70 -6.92
C ILE A 53 -6.33 -1.37 -5.54
N LEU A 54 -5.48 -1.28 -4.52
CA LEU A 54 -5.86 -0.92 -3.15
C LEU A 54 -6.47 0.50 -3.09
N THR A 55 -5.85 1.47 -3.77
CA THR A 55 -6.35 2.84 -3.87
C THR A 55 -7.69 2.90 -4.60
N PHE A 56 -7.84 2.14 -5.69
CA PHE A 56 -9.10 2.07 -6.44
C PHE A 56 -10.22 1.44 -5.62
N GLY A 57 -9.91 0.36 -4.88
CA GLY A 57 -10.83 -0.31 -3.96
C GLY A 57 -11.37 0.63 -2.88
N ILE A 58 -10.49 1.40 -2.22
CA ILE A 58 -10.93 2.42 -1.25
C ILE A 58 -11.77 3.49 -1.92
N ARG A 59 -11.35 4.03 -3.07
CA ARG A 59 -12.10 5.12 -3.72
C ARG A 59 -13.53 4.69 -4.02
N LYS A 60 -13.71 3.45 -4.47
CA LYS A 60 -15.03 2.86 -4.71
C LYS A 60 -15.80 2.69 -3.39
N TYR A 61 -15.15 2.18 -2.33
CA TYR A 61 -15.76 2.02 -1.02
C TYR A 61 -16.22 3.36 -0.40
N ILE A 62 -15.36 4.38 -0.40
CA ILE A 62 -15.68 5.73 0.09
C ILE A 62 -16.84 6.33 -0.72
N SER A 63 -16.85 6.13 -2.04
CA SER A 63 -17.94 6.63 -2.89
C SER A 63 -19.26 5.92 -2.63
N PHE A 64 -19.23 4.68 -2.15
CA PHE A 64 -20.45 3.90 -1.85
C PHE A 64 -21.00 4.20 -0.45
N VAL A 65 -20.13 4.45 0.53
CA VAL A 65 -20.53 4.62 1.94
C VAL A 65 -20.84 6.07 2.31
N THR A 66 -20.49 7.04 1.47
CA THR A 66 -20.59 8.47 1.83
C THR A 66 -21.29 9.28 0.74
N GLU A 67 -22.55 9.66 1.01
CA GLU A 67 -23.32 10.58 0.15
C GLU A 67 -22.83 12.03 0.26
N ASN A 68 -22.29 12.43 1.42
CA ASN A 68 -21.86 13.81 1.68
C ASN A 68 -20.44 14.07 1.16
N GLU A 69 -20.28 15.03 0.24
CA GLU A 69 -19.00 15.31 -0.42
C GLU A 69 -17.90 15.76 0.55
N GLN A 70 -18.26 16.46 1.62
CA GLN A 70 -17.30 16.96 2.61
C GLN A 70 -16.71 15.84 3.47
N GLU A 71 -17.54 14.87 3.89
CA GLU A 71 -17.05 13.65 4.56
C GLU A 71 -16.19 12.82 3.61
N ARG A 72 -16.58 12.73 2.32
CA ARG A 72 -15.84 11.99 1.29
C ARG A 72 -14.41 12.51 1.13
N ARG A 73 -14.22 13.84 1.15
CA ARG A 73 -12.88 14.45 1.08
C ARG A 73 -12.06 14.16 2.33
N LYS A 74 -12.64 14.30 3.53
CA LYS A 74 -11.95 13.99 4.79
C LYS A 74 -11.48 12.53 4.85
N LEU A 75 -12.34 11.58 4.49
CA LEU A 75 -12.00 10.15 4.42
C LEU A 75 -10.87 9.88 3.42
N LYS A 76 -10.90 10.47 2.22
CA LYS A 76 -9.82 10.32 1.24
C LYS A 76 -8.48 10.81 1.78
N THR A 77 -8.43 11.97 2.44
CA THR A 77 -7.21 12.50 3.04
C THR A 77 -6.69 11.58 4.14
N LEU A 78 -7.58 11.07 5.00
CA LEU A 78 -7.23 10.19 6.12
C LEU A 78 -6.64 8.86 5.61
N PHE A 79 -7.26 8.26 4.58
CA PHE A 79 -6.71 7.08 3.92
C PHE A 79 -5.36 7.33 3.23
N SER A 80 -5.17 8.51 2.64
CA SER A 80 -3.89 8.90 2.05
C SER A 80 -2.78 9.00 3.11
N ILE A 81 -3.08 9.59 4.27
CA ILE A 81 -2.14 9.69 5.39
C ILE A 81 -1.78 8.30 5.91
N ILE A 82 -2.78 7.43 6.12
CA ILE A 82 -2.57 6.04 6.56
C ILE A 82 -1.72 5.27 5.56
N SER A 83 -1.92 5.49 4.25
CA SER A 83 -1.12 4.86 3.21
C SER A 83 0.36 5.22 3.30
N VAL A 84 0.66 6.51 3.50
CA VAL A 84 2.05 6.99 3.63
C VAL A 84 2.69 6.44 4.91
N LEU A 85 1.95 6.46 6.03
CA LEU A 85 2.38 5.88 7.29
C LEU A 85 2.65 4.36 7.19
N SER A 86 1.80 3.64 6.47
CA SER A 86 1.96 2.20 6.24
C SER A 86 3.21 1.87 5.41
N CYS A 87 3.47 2.63 4.34
CA CYS A 87 4.73 2.51 3.59
C CYS A 87 5.95 2.83 4.48
N TYR A 88 5.87 3.89 5.28
CA TYR A 88 6.96 4.28 6.17
C TYR A 88 7.24 3.25 7.27
N ALA A 89 6.18 2.68 7.87
CA ALA A 89 6.30 1.59 8.82
C ALA A 89 6.89 0.33 8.18
N ALA A 90 6.51 0.00 6.95
CA ALA A 90 7.09 -1.13 6.22
C ALA A 90 8.60 -0.95 5.95
N THR A 91 9.06 0.28 5.65
CA THR A 91 10.49 0.58 5.53
C THR A 91 11.23 0.49 6.87
N LEU A 92 10.62 0.95 7.97
CA LEU A 92 11.23 0.85 9.31
C LEU A 92 11.32 -0.59 9.80
N LEU A 93 10.26 -1.40 9.60
CA LEU A 93 10.22 -2.83 9.94
C LEU A 93 11.23 -3.67 9.14
N PHE A 94 11.71 -3.17 8.02
CA PHE A 94 12.77 -3.82 7.26
C PHE A 94 14.17 -3.51 7.83
N TYR A 95 14.35 -2.34 8.44
CA TYR A 95 15.64 -1.87 8.93
C TYR A 95 15.98 -2.33 10.37
N ILE A 96 14.97 -2.81 11.11
CA ILE A 96 15.08 -3.48 12.42
C ILE A 96 15.30 -4.98 12.19
#